data_AF-A0A7V5XED6-F1
#
_entry.id   AF-A0A7V5XED6-F1
#
_cell.length_a   1.000
_cell.length_b   1.000
_cell.length_c   1.000
_cell.angle_alpha   90.00
_cell.angle_beta   90.00
_cell.angle_gamma   90.00
#
_symmetry.space_group_name_H-M   'P 1'
#
loop_
_entity.id
_entity.type
_entity.pdbx_description
1 polymer ?
#
loop_
_entity_poly.entity_id
_entity_poly.type
_entity_poly.pdbx_seq_one_letter_code
_entity_poly.pdbx_strand_id
1 'polypeptide(L)'
;MSGNSIGKLFTVTTFGESHGPALGCIVDGCPPGLELSEADLQPDLDRRRPGTSRHTTQRREPDTVRILSGVFDGRTTGTPIGMLVENQDQRSRDYDK
;
A
#
# COMPACT_ATOMS: atom_id res chain seq x y z
N MET A 1 2.84 2.85 -20.40
CA MET A 1 2.41 3.59 -19.19
C MET A 1 3.63 4.24 -18.58
N SER A 2 3.58 5.54 -18.31
CA SER A 2 4.74 6.35 -17.93
C SER A 2 4.92 6.42 -16.42
N GLY A 3 6.13 6.10 -15.95
CA GLY A 3 6.68 6.42 -14.63
C GLY A 3 5.87 5.93 -13.43
N ASN A 4 6.23 4.79 -12.88
CA ASN A 4 5.70 4.31 -11.60
C ASN A 4 6.55 4.73 -10.39
N SER A 5 7.57 5.58 -10.61
CA SER A 5 8.49 6.05 -9.58
C SER A 5 8.46 7.57 -9.48
N ILE A 6 8.43 8.08 -8.25
CA ILE A 6 8.56 9.50 -7.93
C ILE A 6 9.62 9.70 -6.86
N GLY A 7 10.46 10.74 -7.02
CA GLY A 7 11.52 11.06 -6.07
C GLY A 7 12.93 10.93 -6.66
N LYS A 8 13.94 11.19 -5.82
CA LYS A 8 15.37 11.10 -6.20
C LYS A 8 16.20 10.46 -5.10
N LEU A 9 16.17 11.06 -3.90
CA LEU A 9 16.84 10.49 -2.71
C LEU A 9 15.86 9.66 -1.90
N PHE A 10 14.68 10.23 -1.62
CA PHE A 10 13.53 9.49 -1.15
C PHE A 10 12.66 9.17 -2.36
N THR A 11 12.56 7.90 -2.72
CA THR A 11 11.91 7.45 -3.96
C THR A 11 10.80 6.47 -3.62
N VAL A 12 9.63 6.68 -4.21
CA VAL A 12 8.50 5.76 -4.08
C VAL A 12 8.22 5.16 -5.44
N THR A 13 8.24 3.84 -5.52
CA THR A 13 7.90 3.06 -6.70
C THR A 13 6.67 2.22 -6.44
N THR A 14 5.62 2.35 -7.24
CA THR A 14 4.35 1.63 -7.04
C THR A 14 4.14 0.54 -8.09
N PHE A 15 3.34 -0.47 -7.77
CA PHE A 15 2.92 -1.52 -8.69
C PHE A 15 1.54 -2.09 -8.32
N GLY A 16 0.98 -2.89 -9.23
CA GLY A 16 -0.26 -3.62 -9.05
C GLY A 16 -1.45 -3.01 -9.80
N GLU A 17 -2.49 -3.82 -9.96
CA GLU A 17 -3.75 -3.47 -10.61
C GLU A 17 -4.92 -3.55 -9.63
N SER A 18 -5.95 -2.73 -9.84
CA SER A 18 -7.17 -2.72 -9.01
C SER A 18 -7.98 -4.03 -9.06
N HIS A 19 -7.74 -4.87 -10.08
CA HIS A 19 -8.31 -6.21 -10.22
C HIS A 19 -7.25 -7.31 -10.10
N GLY A 20 -6.00 -6.93 -9.81
CA GLY A 20 -4.92 -7.88 -9.58
C GLY A 20 -5.01 -8.50 -8.18
N PRO A 21 -4.04 -9.35 -7.82
CA PRO A 21 -4.03 -9.99 -6.50
C PRO A 21 -3.77 -8.99 -5.36
N ALA A 22 -2.99 -7.95 -5.63
CA ALA A 22 -2.57 -6.98 -4.64
C ALA A 22 -2.08 -5.69 -5.30
N LEU A 23 -2.01 -4.63 -4.49
CA LEU A 23 -1.31 -3.39 -4.77
C LEU A 23 -0.06 -3.33 -3.90
N GLY A 24 0.98 -2.65 -4.37
CA GLY A 24 2.18 -2.52 -3.55
C GLY A 24 3.06 -1.35 -3.94
N CYS A 25 4.04 -1.10 -3.08
CA CYS A 25 5.06 -0.11 -3.34
C CYS A 25 6.37 -0.46 -2.64
N ILE A 26 7.43 0.18 -3.13
CA ILE A 26 8.76 0.17 -2.55
C ILE A 26 9.11 1.63 -2.25
N VAL A 27 9.59 1.88 -1.02
CA VAL A 27 10.08 3.18 -0.59
C VAL A 27 11.58 3.07 -0.31
N ASP A 28 12.36 3.80 -1.11
CA ASP A 28 13.82 3.89 -1.02
C ASP A 28 14.27 5.18 -0.31
N GLY A 29 15.43 5.12 0.32
CA GLY A 29 16.09 6.29 0.91
C GLY A 29 15.56 6.73 2.28
N CYS A 30 14.77 5.88 2.94
CA CYS A 30 14.43 6.08 4.35
C CYS A 30 15.68 5.81 5.23
N PRO A 31 16.11 6.74 6.10
CA PRO A 31 17.22 6.49 7.01
C PRO A 31 16.90 5.34 8.01
N PRO A 32 17.91 4.64 8.54
CA PRO A 32 17.72 3.66 9.59
C PRO A 32 17.33 4.29 10.94
N GLY A 33 16.65 3.52 11.79
CA GLY A 33 16.35 3.85 13.19
C GLY A 33 15.01 4.54 13.45
N LEU A 34 14.24 4.85 12.41
CA LEU A 34 12.89 5.40 12.54
C LEU A 34 11.94 4.30 13.00
N GLU A 35 11.09 4.57 13.98
CA GLU A 35 10.03 3.65 14.39
C GLU A 35 8.96 3.57 13.29
N LEU A 36 8.63 2.34 12.86
CA LEU A 36 7.66 2.12 11.81
C LEU A 36 6.99 0.75 11.98
N SER A 37 5.66 0.77 11.90
CA SER A 37 4.78 -0.39 11.91
C SER A 37 3.58 -0.17 10.97
N GLU A 38 2.85 -1.23 10.66
CA GLU A 38 1.60 -1.14 9.88
C GLU A 38 0.57 -0.22 10.54
N ALA A 39 0.55 -0.15 11.87
CA ALA A 39 -0.37 0.68 12.63
C ALA A 39 -0.13 2.18 12.42
N ASP A 40 1.09 2.58 12.04
CA ASP A 40 1.41 3.98 11.73
C ASP A 40 0.83 4.40 10.37
N LEU A 41 0.61 3.44 9.47
CA LEU A 41 0.14 3.65 8.10
C LEU A 41 -1.38 3.49 7.97
N GLN A 42 -1.98 2.62 8.79
CA GLN A 42 -3.39 2.28 8.72
C GLN A 42 -4.34 3.49 8.84
N PRO A 43 -4.11 4.50 9.71
CA PRO A 43 -4.99 5.66 9.80
C PRO A 43 -5.09 6.45 8.49
N ASP A 44 -3.98 6.56 7.74
CA ASP A 44 -3.97 7.27 6.46
C ASP A 44 -4.64 6.45 5.35
N LEU A 45 -4.54 5.12 5.39
CA LEU A 45 -5.31 4.23 4.51
C LEU A 45 -6.80 4.32 4.81
N ASP A 46 -7.19 4.33 6.09
CA ASP A 46 -8.57 4.44 6.54
C ASP A 46 -9.22 5.76 6.12
N ARG A 47 -8.46 6.86 6.15
CA ARG A 47 -8.90 8.18 5.65
C ARG A 47 -9.14 8.19 4.14
N ARG A 48 -8.43 7.36 3.39
CA ARG A 48 -8.55 7.25 1.93
C ARG A 48 -9.77 6.42 1.50
N ARG A 49 -10.30 5.55 2.37
CA ARG A 49 -11.39 4.64 2.00
C ARG A 49 -12.63 5.40 1.49
N PRO A 50 -13.11 5.12 0.27
CA PRO A 50 -14.42 5.60 -0.18
C PRO A 50 -15.52 4.90 0.62
N GLY A 51 -16.46 5.64 1.21
CA GLY A 51 -17.47 5.01 2.08
C GLY A 51 -18.08 5.89 3.17
N THR A 52 -17.52 7.07 3.44
CA THR A 52 -18.01 7.99 4.47
C THR A 52 -19.28 8.77 4.08
N SER A 53 -19.77 8.60 2.84
CA SER A 53 -20.99 9.27 2.38
C SER A 53 -22.00 8.27 1.81
N ARG A 54 -23.29 8.59 1.90
CA ARG A 54 -24.41 7.75 1.41
C ARG A 54 -24.40 7.47 -0.10
N HIS A 55 -23.46 8.05 -0.86
CA HIS A 55 -23.40 8.02 -2.32
C HIS A 55 -22.22 7.22 -2.88
N THR A 56 -21.36 6.67 -2.03
CA THR A 56 -20.19 5.88 -2.46
C THR A 56 -20.48 4.38 -2.40
N THR A 57 -19.86 3.60 -3.29
CA THR A 57 -19.97 2.14 -3.35
C THR A 57 -19.57 1.51 -2.01
N GLN A 58 -20.24 0.41 -1.62
CA GLN A 58 -19.98 -0.32 -0.37
C GLN A 58 -18.69 -1.17 -0.42
N ARG A 59 -17.65 -0.76 -1.16
CA ARG A 59 -16.38 -1.49 -1.14
C ARG A 59 -15.75 -1.29 0.24
N ARG A 60 -15.90 -2.30 1.08
CA ARG A 60 -15.31 -2.39 2.42
C ARG A 60 -14.11 -3.33 2.35
N GLU A 61 -13.18 -3.05 1.45
CA GLU A 61 -11.88 -3.71 1.53
C GLU A 61 -11.16 -3.08 2.74
N PRO A 62 -10.76 -3.87 3.74
CA PRO A 62 -9.77 -3.40 4.69
C PRO A 62 -8.49 -3.23 3.89
N ASP A 63 -8.20 -2.00 3.48
CA ASP A 63 -6.90 -1.61 2.91
C ASP A 63 -5.84 -1.81 4.02
N THR A 64 -5.53 -3.07 4.32
CA THR A 64 -4.59 -3.48 5.35
C THR A 64 -3.24 -3.62 4.68
N VAL A 65 -2.33 -2.73 5.07
CA VAL A 65 -0.95 -2.79 4.61
C VAL A 65 -0.18 -3.83 5.41
N ARG A 66 0.76 -4.48 4.72
CA ARG A 66 1.77 -5.36 5.29
C ARG A 66 3.15 -4.84 4.89
N ILE A 67 4.04 -4.68 5.87
CA ILE A 67 5.44 -4.35 5.61
C ILE A 67 6.21 -5.66 5.35
N LEU A 68 6.84 -5.77 4.19
CA LEU A 68 7.54 -6.98 3.74
C LEU A 68 9.06 -6.88 3.89
N SER A 69 9.61 -5.68 3.93
CA SER A 69 11.07 -5.43 4.04
C SER A 69 11.37 -4.05 4.63
N GLY A 70 12.63 -3.77 4.92
CA GLY A 70 13.10 -2.44 5.32
C GLY A 70 12.82 -2.06 6.77
N VAL A 71 12.14 -2.93 7.52
CA VAL A 71 11.87 -2.79 8.96
C VAL A 71 12.32 -4.07 9.68
N PHE A 72 13.00 -3.89 10.81
CA PHE A 72 13.41 -4.95 11.71
C PHE A 72 13.27 -4.46 13.15
N ASP A 73 12.66 -5.27 14.02
CA ASP A 73 12.38 -4.92 15.42
C ASP A 73 11.68 -3.54 15.59
N GLY A 74 10.68 -3.29 14.74
CA GLY A 74 9.89 -2.06 14.74
C GLY A 74 10.64 -0.81 14.27
N ARG A 75 11.85 -0.95 13.72
CA ARG A 75 12.67 0.18 13.23
C ARG A 75 13.10 0.00 11.79
N THR A 76 13.22 1.10 11.06
CA THR A 76 13.74 1.08 9.70
C THR A 76 15.21 0.66 9.68
N THR A 77 15.60 -0.13 8.69
CA THR A 77 16.97 -0.66 8.56
C THR A 77 17.85 0.20 7.65
N GLY A 78 17.28 1.19 6.97
CA GLY A 78 17.95 1.95 5.92
C GLY A 78 17.90 1.30 4.53
N THR A 79 17.37 0.07 4.45
CA THR A 79 17.14 -0.64 3.18
C THR A 79 15.74 -0.32 2.63
N PRO A 80 15.43 -0.68 1.37
CA PRO A 80 14.12 -0.41 0.78
C PRO A 80 12.97 -1.02 1.58
N ILE A 81 11.94 -0.22 1.84
CA ILE A 81 10.75 -0.63 2.56
C ILE A 81 9.69 -1.07 1.56
N GLY A 82 9.46 -2.38 1.48
CA GLY A 82 8.45 -2.98 0.63
C GLY A 82 7.12 -3.09 1.38
N MET A 83 6.04 -2.67 0.75
CA MET A 83 4.69 -2.69 1.32
C MET A 83 3.69 -3.31 0.34
N LEU A 84 2.73 -4.05 0.88
CA LEU A 84 1.70 -4.74 0.12
C LEU A 84 0.32 -4.53 0.75
N VAL A 85 -0.70 -4.33 -0.08
CA VAL A 85 -2.11 -4.36 0.29
C VAL A 85 -2.79 -5.41 -0.59
N GLU A 86 -3.39 -6.42 0.02
CA GLU A 86 -4.08 -7.50 -0.71
C GLU A 86 -5.50 -7.06 -1.08
N ASN A 87 -5.89 -7.29 -2.34
CA ASN A 87 -7.26 -7.03 -2.78
C ASN A 87 -8.15 -8.18 -2.27
N GLN A 88 -9.17 -7.87 -1.47
CA GLN A 88 -10.04 -8.89 -0.85
C GLN A 88 -11.26 -9.23 -1.68
N ASP A 89 -11.73 -8.31 -2.52
CA ASP A 89 -12.95 -8.48 -3.30
C ASP A 89 -12.63 -8.86 -4.76
N GLN A 90 -11.87 -9.95 -4.93
CA GLN A 90 -11.70 -10.62 -6.23
C GLN A 90 -13.01 -11.33 -6.62
N ARG A 91 -14.08 -10.58 -6.88
CA ARG A 91 -15.18 -11.12 -7.67
C ARG A 91 -14.76 -11.07 -9.13
N SER A 92 -14.14 -12.16 -9.59
CA SER A 92 -13.80 -12.41 -10.99
C SER A 92 -15.03 -12.42 -11.92
N ARG A 93 -16.26 -12.37 -11.38
CA ARG A 93 -17.50 -12.55 -12.14
C ARG A 93 -17.96 -11.33 -12.97
N ASP A 94 -17.35 -10.17 -12.83
CA ASP A 94 -17.76 -8.97 -13.60
C ASP A 94 -17.04 -8.82 -14.95
N TYR A 95 -16.12 -9.74 -15.30
CA TYR A 95 -15.35 -9.68 -16.55
C TYR A 95 -15.35 -10.98 -17.37
N ASP A 96 -16.09 -12.00 -16.95
CA ASP A 96 -16.40 -13.16 -17.81
C ASP A 96 -17.43 -12.71 -18.86
N LYS A 97 -16.94 -12.41 -20.06
CA LYS A 97 -17.75 -12.21 -21.25
C LYS A 97 -17.57 -13.39 -22.19
#